data_AF-A0A7C6Z5J1-F1
#
_entry.id   AF-A0A7C6Z5J1-F1
#
_cell.length_a   1.000
_cell.length_b   1.000
_cell.length_c   1.000
_cell.angle_alpha   90.00
_cell.angle_beta   90.00
_cell.angle_gamma   90.00
#
_symmetry.space_group_name_H-M   'P 1'
#
loop_
_entity.id
_entity.type
_entity.pdbx_description
1 polymer ?
#
loop_
_entity_poly.entity_id
_entity_poly.type
_entity_poly.pdbx_seq_one_letter_code
_entity_poly.pdbx_strand_id
1 'polypeptide(L)' 'MIAKIQYISEQDRKNVIDSNPNKVLIEEQNILEGNFLIFSDVRPNEFILRDIKDNTDIIILKQEGIL' A
#
# COMPACT_ATOMS: atom_id res chain seq x y z
N MET A 1 7.30 -9.98 9.59
CA MET A 1 8.11 -10.53 8.48
C MET A 1 7.75 -9.79 7.20
N ILE A 2 8.65 -9.71 6.24
CA ILE A 2 8.37 -9.16 4.90
C ILE A 2 8.24 -10.32 3.91
N ALA A 3 7.22 -10.29 3.06
CA ALA A 3 7.00 -11.27 2.00
C ALA A 3 6.93 -10.57 0.65
N LYS A 4 7.71 -11.06 -0.32
CA LYS A 4 7.72 -10.57 -1.71
C LYS A 4 7.09 -11.63 -2.60
N ILE A 5 6.03 -11.29 -3.32
CA ILE A 5 5.29 -12.21 -4.19
C ILE A 5 5.22 -11.62 -5.58
N GLN A 6 5.66 -12.38 -6.59
CA GLN A 6 5.57 -11.99 -7.98
C GLN A 6 4.16 -12.22 -8.52
N TYR A 7 3.69 -11.36 -9.42
CA TYR A 7 2.48 -11.58 -10.20
C TYR A 7 2.74 -11.34 -11.68
N ILE A 8 1.95 -12.02 -12.53
CA ILE A 8 2.14 -12.00 -14.00
C ILE A 8 0.98 -11.36 -14.77
N SER A 9 -0.13 -11.05 -14.11
CA SER A 9 -1.29 -10.37 -14.70
C SER A 9 -2.10 -9.62 -13.64
N GLU A 10 -3.02 -8.76 -14.06
CA GLU A 10 -3.94 -8.06 -13.14
C GLU A 10 -4.84 -9.01 -12.35
N GLN A 11 -5.31 -10.08 -12.97
CA GLN A 11 -6.12 -11.09 -12.28
C GLN A 11 -5.29 -11.82 -11.22
N ASP A 12 -4.04 -12.14 -11.55
CA ASP A 12 -3.10 -12.78 -10.63
C ASP A 12 -2.71 -11.84 -9.48
N ARG A 13 -2.46 -10.56 -9.76
CA ARG A 13 -2.24 -9.50 -8.76
C ARG A 13 -3.37 -9.48 -7.75
N LYS A 14 -4.63 -9.47 -8.23
CA LYS A 14 -5.81 -9.52 -7.38
C LYS A 14 -5.85 -10.80 -6.53
N ASN A 15 -5.58 -11.96 -7.13
CA ASN A 15 -5.55 -13.22 -6.40
C ASN A 15 -4.48 -13.23 -5.30
N VAL A 16 -3.30 -12.66 -5.56
CA VAL A 16 -2.20 -12.55 -4.58
C VAL A 16 -2.62 -11.66 -3.40
N ILE A 17 -3.28 -10.53 -3.66
CA ILE A 17 -3.81 -9.64 -2.62
C ILE A 17 -4.89 -10.36 -1.80
N ASP A 18 -5.88 -10.95 -2.46
CA ASP A 18 -7.01 -11.62 -1.82
C ASP A 18 -6.55 -12.85 -0.99
N SER A 19 -5.44 -13.49 -1.37
CA SER A 19 -4.85 -14.64 -0.67
C SER A 19 -3.98 -14.26 0.54
N ASN A 20 -3.69 -12.97 0.76
CA ASN A 20 -2.90 -12.47 1.89
C ASN A 20 -3.69 -11.47 2.77
N PRO A 21 -4.90 -11.81 3.24
CA PRO A 21 -5.78 -10.86 3.92
C PRO A 21 -5.24 -10.36 5.27
N ASN A 22 -4.35 -11.13 5.90
CA ASN A 22 -3.75 -10.80 7.19
C ASN A 22 -2.44 -10.01 7.07
N LYS A 23 -2.02 -9.65 5.84
CA LYS A 23 -0.80 -8.87 5.62
C LYS A 23 -1.14 -7.52 5.05
N VAL A 24 -0.31 -6.54 5.38
CA VAL A 24 -0.40 -5.19 4.84
C VAL A 24 0.43 -5.13 3.56
N LEU A 25 -0.19 -4.76 2.44
CA LEU A 25 0.54 -4.40 1.23
C LEU A 25 1.23 -3.06 1.48
N ILE A 26 2.56 -3.07 1.46
CA ILE A 26 3.37 -1.87 1.73
C ILE A 26 3.99 -1.32 0.44
N GLU A 27 4.23 -2.16 -0.56
CA GLU A 27 4.85 -1.70 -1.80
C GLU A 27 4.43 -2.57 -2.98
N GLU A 28 4.38 -1.95 -4.16
CA GLU A 28 4.17 -2.61 -5.44
C GLU A 28 5.29 -2.17 -6.39
N GLN A 29 6.06 -3.14 -6.88
CA GLN A 29 7.24 -2.93 -7.73
C GLN A 29 6.97 -3.49 -9.12
N ASN A 30 6.89 -2.63 -10.13
CA ASN A 30 6.77 -3.02 -11.54
C ASN A 30 8.09 -2.68 -12.25
N ILE A 31 9.02 -3.64 -12.28
CA ILE A 31 10.41 -3.46 -12.78
C ILE A 31 10.71 -4.45 -13.92
N LEU A 32 11.88 -4.32 -14.54
CA LEU A 32 12.27 -5.14 -15.69
C LEU A 32 12.28 -6.65 -15.39
N GLU A 33 12.65 -7.05 -14.17
CA GLU A 33 12.65 -8.46 -13.76
C GLU A 33 11.25 -9.03 -13.48
N GLY A 34 10.23 -8.17 -13.40
CA GLY A 34 8.84 -8.56 -13.18
C GLY A 34 8.09 -7.64 -12.22
N ASN A 35 6.87 -8.06 -11.91
CA ASN A 35 5.98 -7.30 -11.05
C ASN A 35 5.82 -7.99 -9.71
N PHE A 36 5.95 -7.24 -8.61
CA PHE A 36 6.00 -7.78 -7.27
C PHE A 36 5.15 -6.98 -6.29
N LEU A 37 4.49 -7.70 -5.39
CA LEU A 37 3.80 -7.15 -4.23
C LEU A 37 4.63 -7.45 -2.99
N ILE A 38 4.91 -6.41 -2.20
CA ILE A 38 5.64 -6.49 -0.94
C ILE A 38 4.65 -6.35 0.20
N PHE A 39 4.57 -7.39 1.01
CA PHE A 39 3.69 -7.50 2.16
C PHE A 39 4.48 -7.48 3.46
N SER A 40 3.87 -6.96 4.51
CA SER A 40 4.38 -7.02 5.88
C SER A 40 3.31 -7.55 6.83
N ASP A 41 3.70 -8.36 7.81
CA ASP A 41 2.79 -8.78 8.90
C ASP A 41 2.48 -7.64 9.87
N VAL A 42 3.31 -6.59 9.89
CA VAL A 42 3.14 -5.41 10.73
C VAL A 42 3.06 -4.17 9.86
N ARG A 43 2.16 -3.25 10.19
CA ARG A 43 2.10 -1.96 9.51
C ARG A 43 3.38 -1.17 9.87
N PRO A 44 4.26 -0.81 8.91
CA PRO A 44 5.46 -0.06 9.24
C PRO A 44 5.10 1.37 9.66
N ASN A 45 5.87 1.94 10.59
CA ASN A 45 5.62 3.29 11.12
C ASN A 45 5.60 4.38 10.04
N GLU A 46 6.36 4.21 8.96
CA GLU A 46 6.37 5.14 7.81
C GLU A 46 5.00 5.24 7.12
N PHE A 47 4.20 4.16 7.13
CA PHE A 47 2.83 4.19 6.60
C PHE A 47 1.88 4.91 7.53
N ILE A 48 2.07 4.75 8.85
CA ILE A 48 1.29 5.49 9.86
C ILE A 48 1.53 6.99 9.70
N LEU A 49 2.78 7.41 9.47
CA LEU A 49 3.13 8.81 9.27
C LEU A 49 2.57 9.39 7.96
N ARG A 50 2.55 8.59 6.87
CA ARG A 50 1.93 8.99 5.61
C ARG A 50 0.41 9.17 5.76
N ASP A 51 -0.26 8.21 6.40
CA ASP A 51 -1.69 8.28 6.70
C ASP A 51 -2.05 9.53 7.54
N ILE A 52 -1.22 9.88 8.53
CA ILE A 52 -1.41 11.09 9.35
C ILE A 52 -1.25 12.35 8.50
N LYS A 53 -0.22 12.41 7.65
CA LYS A 53 0.05 13.57 6.80
C LYS A 53 -1.13 13.84 5.86
N ASP A 54 -1.60 12.83 5.13
CA ASP A 54 -2.74 12.97 4.21
C ASP A 54 -4.03 13.41 4.92
N ASN A 55 -4.28 12.94 6.15
CA ASN A 55 -5.43 13.40 6.93
C ASN A 55 -5.28 14.84 7.44
N THR A 56 -4.06 15.30 7.74
CA THR A 56 -3.81 16.67 8.17
C THR A 56 -4.00 17.66 7.02
N ASP A 57 -3.58 17.27 5.81
CA ASP A 57 -3.82 18.02 4.57
C ASP A 57 -5.34 18.25 4.34
N ILE A 58 -6.19 17.25 4.63
CA ILE A 58 -7.67 17.38 4.54
C ILE A 58 -8.24 18.35 5.59
N ILE A 59 -7.71 18.35 6.82
CA ILE A 59 -8.21 19.22 7.90
C ILE A 59 -7.91 20.70 7.58
N ILE A 60 -6.75 20.99 6.98
CA ILE A 60 -6.37 22.35 6.58
C ILE A 60 -7.27 22.85 5.44
N LEU A 61 -7.50 22.03 4.41
CA LEU A 61 -8.39 22.39 3.29
C LEU A 61 -9.84 22.67 3.71
N LYS A 62 -10.33 22.00 4.76
CA LYS A 62 -11.68 22.22 5.31
C LYS A 62 -11.79 23.52 6.14
N GLN A 63 -10.72 23.93 6.83
CA GLN A 63 -10.70 25.19 7.58
C GLN A 63 -10.66 26.43 6.68
N GLU A 64 -10.02 26.31 5.51
CA GLU A 64 -9.87 27.41 4.55
C GLU A 64 -11.10 27.59 3.62
N GLY A 65 -12.13 26.73 3.73
CA GLY A 65 -13.41 26.91 3.03
C GLY A 65 -13.36 26.81 1.49
N ILE A 66 -12.46 26.01 0.93
CA ILE A 66 -12.23 25.89 -0.53
C ILE A 66 -13.06 24.75 -1.17
N LEU A 67 -14.07 24.22 -0.47
CA LEU A 67 -15.03 23.22 -1.01
C LEU A 67 -16.45 23.75 -1.01
#